data_AF-A0A2P5MEN3-F1
#
_entry.id   AF-A0A2P5MEN3-F1
#
_cell.length_a   1.000
_cell.length_b   1.000
_cell.length_c   1.000
_cell.angle_alpha   90.00
_cell.angle_beta   90.00
_cell.angle_gamma   90.00
#
_symmetry.space_group_name_H-M   'P 1'
#
loop_
_entity.id
_entity.type
_entity.pdbx_description
1 polymer ?
#
loop_
_entity_poly.entity_id
_entity_poly.type
_entity_poly.pdbx_seq_one_letter_code
_entity_poly.pdbx_strand_id
1 'polypeptide(L)'
;MLVNAKYELQTFDAAEALLRQPEDAGHPRTLVVFVGRDLAMGERAASVLKDAAAHLSRAAAAAKFKGKSGTSLEVLAAPGAPASRVILIGLGAAEDTDGREAAKPFEDFVALGGQTAAKMGAGARAVVLFDLPEGVSAAHDSVGQFALGGWLRAYKFDHYKTKKKDEADRDGPMEVVVALADPDGQSAAMSDGGHLAEAVMLARTLVNEPANVLTPPEFARRASELMKLGVEVEVLDEKAMSELGMRALLGVAQGSEAGARLVVLRWSGGAQGAAPLAFVGKGVVFDSGGISIKPAASMEDMKGDMAGAAAVTGAMYAIAARKAKANVVGVLGLVENMPDGKAQRPGDIVKSMSGQTI
;
A
#
# COMPACT_ATOMS: atom_id res chain seq x y z
N MET A 1 10.87 3.04 -7.58
CA MET A 1 9.60 2.49 -7.08
C MET A 1 9.87 1.74 -5.78
N LEU A 2 9.11 2.03 -4.72
CA LEU A 2 9.17 1.31 -3.43
C LEU A 2 8.48 -0.08 -3.48
N VAL A 3 8.13 -0.53 -4.69
CA VAL A 3 7.19 -1.62 -4.94
C VAL A 3 7.95 -2.84 -5.44
N ASN A 4 7.92 -3.95 -4.70
CA ASN A 4 8.53 -5.22 -5.11
C ASN A 4 7.56 -6.09 -5.94
N ALA A 5 6.77 -5.45 -6.80
CA ALA A 5 5.80 -6.10 -7.67
C ALA A 5 5.42 -5.19 -8.85
N LYS A 6 5.44 -5.77 -10.05
CA LYS A 6 5.01 -5.15 -11.30
C LYS A 6 3.71 -5.79 -11.73
N TYR A 7 2.70 -4.98 -12.02
CA TYR A 7 1.42 -5.43 -12.54
C TYR A 7 1.20 -4.81 -13.92
N GLU A 8 0.77 -5.62 -14.87
CA GLU A 8 0.53 -5.23 -16.26
C GLU A 8 -0.85 -5.71 -16.68
N LEU A 9 -1.59 -4.89 -17.41
CA LEU A 9 -2.90 -5.27 -17.94
C LEU A 9 -2.75 -5.84 -19.35
N GLN A 10 -3.41 -6.95 -19.64
CA GLN A 10 -3.46 -7.55 -20.98
C GLN A 10 -4.84 -8.09 -21.31
N THR A 11 -5.14 -8.25 -22.61
CA THR A 11 -6.35 -8.95 -23.02
C THR A 11 -6.26 -10.42 -22.66
N PHE A 12 -7.41 -11.09 -22.52
CA PHE A 12 -7.42 -12.55 -22.32
C PHE A 12 -6.65 -13.31 -23.40
N ASP A 13 -6.76 -12.90 -24.67
CA ASP A 13 -6.08 -13.57 -25.79
C ASP A 13 -4.56 -13.39 -25.73
N ALA A 14 -4.07 -12.20 -25.37
CA ALA A 14 -2.64 -11.95 -25.20
C ALA A 14 -2.05 -12.73 -24.03
N ALA A 15 -2.77 -12.78 -22.90
CA ALA A 15 -2.38 -13.56 -21.74
C ALA A 15 -2.37 -15.07 -22.02
N GLU A 16 -3.33 -15.58 -22.81
CA GLU A 16 -3.36 -16.97 -23.24
C GLU A 16 -2.21 -17.30 -24.19
N ALA A 17 -1.86 -16.38 -25.10
CA ALA A 17 -0.67 -16.52 -25.94
C ALA A 17 0.61 -16.57 -25.09
N LEU A 18 0.72 -15.75 -24.04
CA LEU A 18 1.83 -15.78 -23.08
C LEU A 18 1.89 -17.11 -22.33
N LEU A 19 0.76 -17.64 -21.85
CA LEU A 19 0.68 -18.92 -21.16
C LEU A 19 1.21 -20.09 -22.03
N ARG A 20 1.01 -20.04 -23.35
CA ARG A 20 1.50 -21.06 -24.29
C ARG A 20 2.99 -20.94 -24.61
N GLN A 21 3.64 -19.83 -24.28
CA GLN A 21 5.09 -19.69 -24.47
C GLN A 21 5.85 -20.60 -23.49
N PRO A 22 7.00 -21.16 -23.89
CA PRO A 22 7.87 -21.91 -22.99
C PRO A 22 8.15 -21.13 -21.70
N GLU A 23 8.22 -21.84 -20.58
CA GLU A 23 8.62 -21.25 -19.32
C GLU A 23 10.15 -21.23 -19.21
N ASP A 24 10.69 -20.16 -18.65
CA ASP A 24 12.13 -20.07 -18.39
C ASP A 24 12.54 -21.09 -17.33
N ALA A 25 13.71 -21.71 -17.54
CA ALA A 25 14.25 -22.66 -16.57
C ALA A 25 14.38 -22.01 -15.18
N GLY A 26 13.83 -22.68 -14.16
CA GLY A 26 13.84 -22.22 -12.77
C GLY A 26 12.82 -21.13 -12.43
N HIS A 27 12.03 -20.65 -13.39
CA HIS A 27 11.02 -19.60 -13.19
C HIS A 27 9.64 -20.08 -13.64
N PRO A 28 9.03 -21.03 -12.91
CA PRO A 28 7.75 -21.61 -13.29
C PRO A 28 6.66 -20.54 -13.32
N ARG A 29 5.80 -20.58 -14.35
CA ARG A 29 4.69 -19.64 -14.47
C ARG A 29 3.55 -20.09 -13.56
N THR A 30 2.94 -19.11 -12.89
CA THR A 30 1.74 -19.31 -12.08
C THR A 30 0.51 -18.80 -12.83
N LEU A 31 -0.49 -19.65 -13.03
CA LEU A 31 -1.82 -19.24 -13.49
C LEU A 31 -2.74 -19.11 -12.27
N VAL A 32 -3.32 -17.93 -12.07
CA VAL A 32 -4.31 -17.67 -11.01
C VAL A 32 -5.69 -17.56 -11.64
N VAL A 33 -6.66 -18.27 -11.05
CA VAL A 33 -8.06 -18.26 -11.47
C VAL A 33 -8.96 -18.06 -10.26
N PHE A 34 -10.00 -17.24 -10.42
CA PHE A 34 -11.03 -17.05 -9.40
C PHE A 34 -12.16 -18.06 -9.57
N VAL A 35 -12.61 -18.64 -8.46
CA VAL A 35 -13.65 -19.67 -8.46
C VAL A 35 -14.74 -19.37 -7.44
N GLY A 36 -15.98 -19.65 -7.80
CA GLY A 36 -17.12 -19.65 -6.90
C GLY A 36 -17.30 -20.99 -6.18
N ARG A 37 -18.47 -21.19 -5.57
CA ARG A 37 -18.84 -22.49 -5.01
C ARG A 37 -18.72 -23.61 -6.05
N ASP A 38 -18.31 -24.78 -5.59
CA ASP A 38 -18.19 -25.99 -6.41
C ASP A 38 -17.35 -25.82 -7.68
N LEU A 39 -16.34 -24.94 -7.61
CA LEU A 39 -15.39 -24.62 -8.68
C LEU A 39 -16.03 -23.92 -9.90
N ALA A 40 -17.16 -23.23 -9.71
CA ALA A 40 -17.71 -22.37 -10.76
C ALA A 40 -16.64 -21.34 -11.20
N MET A 41 -16.39 -21.23 -12.50
CA MET A 41 -15.38 -20.35 -13.10
C MET A 41 -16.07 -19.40 -14.08
N GLY A 42 -15.44 -18.27 -14.38
CA GLY A 42 -15.81 -17.50 -15.56
C GLY A 42 -15.52 -18.28 -16.85
N GLU A 43 -16.16 -17.87 -17.95
CA GLU A 43 -16.10 -18.58 -19.23
C GLU A 43 -14.67 -18.67 -19.79
N ARG A 44 -13.87 -17.61 -19.64
CA ARG A 44 -12.49 -17.58 -20.16
C ARG A 44 -11.59 -18.50 -19.35
N ALA A 45 -11.71 -18.48 -18.03
CA ALA A 45 -11.01 -19.38 -17.13
C ALA A 45 -11.34 -20.85 -17.39
N ALA A 46 -12.64 -21.17 -17.58
CA ALA A 46 -13.08 -22.52 -17.92
C ALA A 46 -12.52 -22.99 -19.26
N SER A 47 -12.47 -22.11 -20.27
CA SER A 47 -11.87 -22.40 -21.58
C SER A 47 -10.38 -22.69 -21.48
N VAL A 48 -9.61 -21.83 -20.80
CA VAL A 48 -8.15 -21.98 -20.63
C VAL A 48 -7.79 -23.25 -19.85
N LEU A 49 -8.62 -23.64 -18.88
CA LEU A 49 -8.39 -24.82 -18.02
C LEU A 49 -9.12 -26.08 -18.49
N LYS A 50 -9.74 -26.09 -19.67
CA LYS A 50 -10.59 -27.20 -20.16
C LYS A 50 -9.88 -28.57 -20.07
N ASP A 51 -8.63 -28.64 -20.51
CA ASP A 51 -7.88 -29.90 -20.54
C ASP A 51 -7.36 -30.32 -19.14
N ALA A 52 -7.30 -29.37 -18.20
CA ALA A 52 -6.92 -29.60 -16.80
C ALA A 52 -8.12 -29.85 -15.87
N ALA A 53 -9.34 -29.57 -16.32
CA ALA A 53 -10.54 -29.52 -15.48
C ALA A 53 -10.75 -30.80 -14.65
N ALA A 54 -10.60 -31.98 -15.28
CA ALA A 54 -10.77 -33.26 -14.58
C ALA A 54 -9.72 -33.46 -13.46
N HIS A 55 -8.49 -33.00 -13.66
CA HIS A 55 -7.45 -33.08 -12.63
C HIS A 55 -7.72 -32.08 -11.50
N LEU A 56 -8.08 -30.84 -11.83
CA LEU A 56 -8.41 -29.79 -10.86
C LEU A 56 -9.59 -30.19 -9.97
N SER A 57 -10.65 -30.79 -10.53
CA SER A 57 -11.79 -31.28 -9.76
C SER A 57 -11.41 -32.39 -8.78
N ARG A 58 -10.55 -33.33 -9.19
CA ARG A 58 -10.03 -34.37 -8.28
C ARG A 58 -9.17 -33.76 -7.17
N ALA A 59 -8.28 -32.83 -7.51
CA ALA A 59 -7.44 -32.14 -6.54
C ALA A 59 -8.28 -31.37 -5.51
N ALA A 60 -9.32 -30.66 -5.96
CA ALA A 60 -10.25 -29.95 -5.10
C ALA A 60 -11.03 -30.89 -4.19
N ALA A 61 -11.53 -32.02 -4.71
CA ALA A 61 -12.20 -33.03 -3.90
C ALA A 61 -11.28 -33.62 -2.81
N ALA A 62 -10.04 -33.95 -3.18
CA ALA A 62 -9.04 -34.47 -2.24
C ALA A 62 -8.69 -33.44 -1.15
N ALA A 63 -8.55 -32.16 -1.52
CA ALA A 63 -8.29 -31.06 -0.61
C ALA A 63 -9.54 -30.58 0.16
N LYS A 64 -10.73 -31.14 -0.12
CA LYS A 64 -12.04 -30.66 0.36
C LYS A 64 -12.26 -29.16 0.08
N PHE A 65 -11.68 -28.66 -1.01
CA PHE A 65 -11.79 -27.28 -1.43
C PHE A 65 -13.12 -27.05 -2.18
N LYS A 66 -13.90 -26.08 -1.72
CA LYS A 66 -15.24 -25.76 -2.23
C LYS A 66 -15.37 -24.35 -2.81
N GLY A 67 -14.25 -23.65 -3.03
CA GLY A 67 -14.26 -22.27 -3.53
C GLY A 67 -14.92 -21.25 -2.58
N LYS A 68 -14.83 -21.47 -1.26
CA LYS A 68 -15.35 -20.50 -0.27
C LYS A 68 -14.52 -19.20 -0.32
N SER A 69 -15.15 -18.07 -0.02
CA SER A 69 -14.45 -16.78 0.06
C SER A 69 -13.23 -16.85 0.98
N GLY A 70 -12.10 -16.33 0.52
CA GLY A 70 -10.84 -16.30 1.25
C GLY A 70 -10.08 -17.64 1.33
N THR A 71 -10.57 -18.68 0.65
CA THR A 71 -9.86 -19.96 0.54
C THR A 71 -9.06 -20.04 -0.75
N SER A 72 -8.03 -20.89 -0.78
CA SER A 72 -7.20 -21.10 -1.98
C SER A 72 -6.84 -22.56 -2.13
N LEU A 73 -6.74 -23.04 -3.36
CA LEU A 73 -6.12 -24.32 -3.69
C LEU A 73 -4.96 -24.11 -4.64
N GLU A 74 -3.81 -24.67 -4.29
CA GLU A 74 -2.64 -24.69 -5.16
C GLU A 74 -2.47 -26.09 -5.75
N VAL A 75 -2.29 -26.16 -7.07
CA VAL A 75 -2.05 -27.40 -7.80
C VAL A 75 -0.80 -27.22 -8.66
N LEU A 76 0.18 -28.09 -8.45
CA LEU A 76 1.45 -28.09 -9.19
C LEU A 76 1.37 -29.08 -10.35
N ALA A 77 1.95 -28.70 -11.49
CA ALA A 77 2.09 -29.53 -12.68
C ALA A 77 0.79 -30.26 -13.08
N ALA A 78 -0.34 -29.54 -13.06
CA ALA A 78 -1.63 -30.09 -13.43
C ALA A 78 -1.60 -30.51 -14.93
N PRO A 79 -1.83 -31.78 -15.26
CA PRO A 79 -1.84 -32.22 -16.65
C PRO A 79 -2.88 -31.43 -17.47
N GLY A 80 -2.48 -30.92 -18.63
CA GLY A 80 -3.33 -30.11 -19.50
C GLY A 80 -3.42 -28.62 -19.11
N ALA A 81 -2.83 -28.19 -17.99
CA ALA A 81 -2.78 -26.76 -17.66
C ALA A 81 -1.68 -26.06 -18.44
N PRO A 82 -1.89 -24.81 -18.89
CA PRO A 82 -0.89 -24.06 -19.66
C PRO A 82 0.12 -23.32 -18.76
N ALA A 83 0.36 -23.84 -17.55
CA ALA A 83 1.28 -23.29 -16.58
C ALA A 83 1.75 -24.37 -15.60
N SER A 84 2.98 -24.27 -15.11
CA SER A 84 3.55 -25.20 -14.12
C SER A 84 2.85 -25.16 -12.76
N ARG A 85 2.15 -24.07 -12.44
CA ARG A 85 1.44 -23.88 -11.16
C ARG A 85 0.09 -23.24 -11.42
N VAL A 86 -0.98 -23.82 -10.87
CA VAL A 86 -2.33 -23.26 -10.90
C VAL A 86 -2.77 -22.94 -9.48
N ILE A 87 -3.22 -21.71 -9.24
CA ILE A 87 -3.80 -21.27 -7.96
C ILE A 87 -5.27 -20.93 -8.20
N LEU A 88 -6.16 -21.66 -7.55
CA LEU A 88 -7.58 -21.35 -7.49
C LEU A 88 -7.85 -20.51 -6.25
N ILE A 89 -8.45 -19.33 -6.41
CA ILE A 89 -8.83 -18.43 -5.31
C ILE A 89 -10.36 -18.43 -5.20
N GLY A 90 -10.87 -18.85 -4.04
CA GLY A 90 -12.30 -18.92 -3.78
C GLY A 90 -12.90 -17.55 -3.46
N LEU A 91 -13.96 -17.18 -4.18
CA LEU A 91 -14.74 -15.97 -3.97
C LEU A 91 -16.04 -16.22 -3.18
N GLY A 92 -16.45 -17.48 -3.03
CA GLY A 92 -17.71 -17.86 -2.40
C GLY A 92 -18.87 -17.98 -3.39
N ALA A 93 -20.11 -17.87 -2.89
CA ALA A 93 -21.28 -17.91 -3.76
C ALA A 93 -21.64 -16.52 -4.26
N ALA A 94 -22.11 -16.45 -5.50
CA ALA A 94 -22.94 -15.33 -5.93
C ALA A 94 -24.30 -15.38 -5.22
N GLU A 95 -24.93 -16.54 -5.03
CA GLU A 95 -26.29 -16.64 -4.44
C GLU A 95 -26.33 -17.30 -3.06
N ASP A 96 -27.18 -16.77 -2.18
CA ASP A 96 -27.67 -17.51 -1.02
C ASP A 96 -28.61 -18.61 -1.52
N THR A 97 -28.40 -19.84 -1.08
CA THR A 97 -29.09 -21.07 -1.58
C THR A 97 -30.60 -21.10 -1.35
N ASP A 98 -31.15 -20.04 -0.76
CA ASP A 98 -32.57 -19.90 -0.43
C ASP A 98 -33.34 -18.96 -1.38
N GLY A 99 -32.69 -18.39 -2.41
CA GLY A 99 -33.36 -17.54 -3.40
C GLY A 99 -33.98 -16.25 -2.81
N ARG A 100 -33.51 -15.81 -1.64
CA ARG A 100 -34.08 -14.69 -0.87
C ARG A 100 -33.23 -13.43 -0.79
N GLU A 101 -31.97 -13.47 -1.21
CA GLU A 101 -31.14 -12.27 -1.33
C GLU A 101 -30.41 -12.29 -2.68
N ALA A 102 -30.54 -11.18 -3.42
CA ALA A 102 -29.77 -10.93 -4.63
C ALA A 102 -28.27 -11.09 -4.33
N ALA A 103 -27.53 -11.63 -5.29
CA ALA A 103 -26.10 -11.81 -5.16
C ALA A 103 -25.42 -10.53 -4.69
N LYS A 104 -24.84 -10.55 -3.48
CA LYS A 104 -24.05 -9.41 -3.00
C LYS A 104 -22.81 -9.33 -3.88
N PRO A 105 -22.54 -8.20 -4.55
CA PRO A 105 -21.30 -8.03 -5.30
C PRO A 105 -20.10 -8.37 -4.41
N PHE A 106 -19.06 -8.94 -5.01
CA PHE A 106 -17.80 -9.06 -4.30
C PHE A 106 -17.20 -7.66 -4.19
N GLU A 107 -17.12 -7.10 -2.99
CA GLU A 107 -16.76 -5.68 -2.82
C GLU A 107 -15.29 -5.46 -2.39
N ASP A 108 -14.62 -6.47 -1.81
CA ASP A 108 -13.29 -6.29 -1.23
C ASP A 108 -12.15 -6.77 -2.15
N PHE A 109 -12.02 -6.09 -3.30
CA PHE A 109 -10.96 -6.39 -4.27
C PHE A 109 -9.56 -6.11 -3.72
N VAL A 110 -9.40 -5.18 -2.79
CA VAL A 110 -8.13 -4.93 -2.10
C VAL A 110 -7.69 -6.15 -1.30
N ALA A 111 -8.58 -6.76 -0.51
CA ALA A 111 -8.24 -7.99 0.18
C ALA A 111 -7.98 -9.15 -0.79
N LEU A 112 -8.75 -9.26 -1.88
CA LEU A 112 -8.55 -10.29 -2.91
C LEU A 112 -7.15 -10.20 -3.54
N GLY A 113 -6.73 -8.99 -3.90
CA GLY A 113 -5.40 -8.71 -4.43
C GLY A 113 -4.29 -9.09 -3.46
N GLY A 114 -4.43 -8.68 -2.20
CA GLY A 114 -3.46 -9.00 -1.16
C GLY A 114 -3.37 -10.50 -0.86
N GLN A 115 -4.49 -11.21 -0.84
CA GLN A 115 -4.53 -12.67 -0.67
C GLN A 115 -3.94 -13.40 -1.87
N THR A 116 -4.21 -12.93 -3.09
CA THR A 116 -3.65 -13.50 -4.31
C THR A 116 -2.14 -13.33 -4.34
N ALA A 117 -1.63 -12.12 -4.10
CA ALA A 117 -0.19 -11.85 -3.96
C ALA A 117 0.48 -12.71 -2.89
N ALA A 118 -0.19 -12.91 -1.75
CA ALA A 118 0.30 -13.77 -0.69
C ALA A 118 0.52 -15.23 -1.14
N LYS A 119 -0.39 -15.74 -1.98
CA LYS A 119 -0.35 -17.12 -2.49
C LYS A 119 0.66 -17.29 -3.62
N MET A 120 0.80 -16.28 -4.47
CA MET A 120 1.84 -16.28 -5.51
C MET A 120 3.23 -16.34 -4.88
N GLY A 121 3.50 -15.53 -3.86
CA GLY A 121 4.79 -15.47 -3.18
C GLY A 121 5.77 -14.49 -3.84
N ALA A 122 6.90 -14.22 -3.18
CA ALA A 122 7.94 -13.33 -3.72
C ALA A 122 8.55 -13.90 -5.01
N GLY A 123 9.00 -13.03 -5.91
CA GLY A 123 9.61 -13.42 -7.20
C GLY A 123 8.67 -14.15 -8.16
N ALA A 124 7.37 -14.24 -7.86
CA ALA A 124 6.43 -14.97 -8.70
C ALA A 124 6.24 -14.30 -10.07
N ARG A 125 6.26 -15.13 -11.13
CA ARG A 125 5.79 -14.76 -12.47
C ARG A 125 4.40 -15.34 -12.66
N ALA A 126 3.40 -14.48 -12.75
CA ALA A 126 2.01 -14.90 -12.72
C ALA A 126 1.16 -14.29 -13.83
N VAL A 127 0.22 -15.08 -14.33
CA VAL A 127 -0.91 -14.63 -15.13
C VAL A 127 -2.17 -14.81 -14.27
N VAL A 128 -2.81 -13.71 -13.92
CA VAL A 128 -4.09 -13.68 -13.21
C VAL A 128 -5.18 -13.51 -14.24
N LEU A 129 -6.05 -14.52 -14.41
CA LEU A 129 -7.27 -14.34 -15.18
C LEU A 129 -8.27 -13.60 -14.31
N PHE A 130 -8.44 -12.29 -14.54
CA PHE A 130 -9.46 -11.46 -13.89
C PHE A 130 -10.83 -11.71 -14.57
N ASP A 131 -11.18 -12.99 -14.63
CA ASP A 131 -12.42 -13.54 -15.16
C ASP A 131 -13.20 -14.10 -13.98
N LEU A 132 -14.19 -13.34 -13.52
CA LEU A 132 -14.94 -13.67 -12.32
C LEU A 132 -16.06 -14.67 -12.65
N PRO A 133 -16.42 -15.57 -11.72
CA PRO A 133 -17.56 -16.46 -11.89
C PRO A 133 -18.86 -15.70 -12.16
N GLU A 134 -19.78 -16.33 -12.87
CA GLU A 134 -21.11 -15.78 -13.13
C GLU A 134 -21.82 -15.34 -11.82
N GLY A 135 -22.49 -14.18 -11.87
CA GLY A 135 -23.15 -13.58 -10.72
C GLY A 135 -22.23 -12.75 -9.80
N VAL A 136 -20.91 -12.74 -10.03
CA VAL A 136 -19.98 -11.82 -9.37
C VAL A 136 -19.77 -10.59 -10.25
N SER A 137 -20.33 -9.45 -9.86
CA SER A 137 -20.07 -8.18 -10.54
C SER A 137 -18.82 -7.50 -9.99
N ALA A 138 -18.10 -6.81 -10.87
CA ALA A 138 -16.98 -5.95 -10.54
C ALA A 138 -17.34 -4.50 -10.84
N ALA A 139 -17.11 -3.60 -9.88
CA ALA A 139 -17.13 -2.17 -10.13
C ALA A 139 -16.02 -1.77 -11.11
N HIS A 140 -16.16 -0.61 -11.76
CA HIS A 140 -15.21 -0.13 -12.75
C HIS A 140 -13.76 0.00 -12.24
N ASP A 141 -13.54 0.18 -10.94
CA ASP A 141 -12.22 0.35 -10.33
C ASP A 141 -11.65 -0.93 -9.68
N SER A 142 -12.36 -2.06 -9.79
CA SER A 142 -12.02 -3.32 -9.12
C SER A 142 -10.62 -3.84 -9.43
N VAL A 143 -10.17 -3.67 -10.68
CA VAL A 143 -8.83 -4.10 -11.11
C VAL A 143 -7.74 -3.25 -10.45
N GLY A 144 -7.96 -1.94 -10.36
CA GLY A 144 -7.08 -1.02 -9.65
C GLY A 144 -7.02 -1.32 -8.15
N GLN A 145 -8.17 -1.64 -7.53
CA GLN A 145 -8.24 -2.07 -6.13
C GLN A 145 -7.54 -3.42 -5.89
N PHE A 146 -7.72 -4.37 -6.80
CA PHE A 146 -7.01 -5.66 -6.78
C PHE A 146 -5.50 -5.46 -6.86
N ALA A 147 -5.02 -4.66 -7.80
CA ALA A 147 -3.60 -4.36 -7.91
C ALA A 147 -3.07 -3.63 -6.66
N LEU A 148 -3.83 -2.67 -6.11
CA LEU A 148 -3.54 -1.99 -4.84
C LEU A 148 -3.29 -3.00 -3.71
N GLY A 149 -4.21 -3.95 -3.52
CA GLY A 149 -4.05 -5.02 -2.53
C GLY A 149 -2.76 -5.82 -2.73
N GLY A 150 -2.48 -6.17 -3.98
CA GLY A 150 -1.28 -6.89 -4.39
C GLY A 150 0.02 -6.13 -4.09
N TRP A 151 0.09 -4.87 -4.49
CA TRP A 151 1.22 -3.99 -4.19
C TRP A 151 1.42 -3.82 -2.68
N LEU A 152 0.35 -3.54 -1.92
CA LEU A 152 0.42 -3.38 -0.46
C LEU A 152 0.91 -4.65 0.25
N ARG A 153 0.59 -5.83 -0.29
CA ARG A 153 1.11 -7.12 0.19
C ARG A 153 2.59 -7.32 -0.15
N ALA A 154 3.02 -6.81 -1.30
CA ALA A 154 4.40 -6.93 -1.77
C ALA A 154 5.39 -6.04 -1.01
N TYR A 155 4.90 -5.05 -0.24
CA TYR A 155 5.75 -4.16 0.54
C TYR A 155 6.60 -4.92 1.56
N LYS A 156 7.92 -4.71 1.51
CA LYS A 156 8.89 -5.21 2.49
C LYS A 156 9.78 -4.04 2.95
N PHE A 157 10.00 -3.93 4.25
CA PHE A 157 10.96 -2.99 4.83
C PHE A 157 12.22 -3.74 5.27
N ASP A 158 13.10 -4.02 4.30
CA ASP A 158 14.33 -4.79 4.51
C ASP A 158 15.60 -3.93 4.38
N HIS A 159 15.47 -2.60 4.41
CA HIS A 159 16.57 -1.65 4.17
C HIS A 159 17.78 -1.87 5.09
N TYR A 160 17.52 -2.27 6.34
CA TYR A 160 18.54 -2.51 7.36
C TYR A 160 18.88 -3.99 7.58
N LYS A 161 18.31 -4.90 6.78
CA LYS A 161 18.62 -6.33 6.88
C LYS A 161 19.83 -6.68 6.03
N THR A 162 20.78 -7.39 6.60
CA THR A 162 21.87 -8.02 5.84
C THR A 162 21.31 -9.19 5.04
N LYS A 163 21.39 -9.13 3.71
CA LYS A 163 20.94 -10.23 2.84
C LYS A 163 22.02 -11.29 2.71
N LYS A 164 21.65 -12.56 2.88
CA LYS A 164 22.51 -13.69 2.46
C LYS A 164 22.37 -13.87 0.94
N LYS A 165 23.46 -14.27 0.28
CA LYS A 165 23.54 -14.36 -1.19
C LYS A 165 22.44 -15.26 -1.78
N ASP A 166 22.12 -16.37 -1.11
CA ASP A 166 21.15 -17.36 -1.59
C ASP A 166 19.67 -16.91 -1.47
N GLU A 167 19.38 -15.93 -0.61
CA GLU A 167 18.03 -15.35 -0.46
C GLU A 167 17.75 -14.32 -1.57
N ALA A 168 18.80 -13.64 -2.05
CA ALA A 168 18.68 -12.59 -3.07
C ALA A 168 18.14 -13.11 -4.42
N ASP A 169 18.46 -14.35 -4.79
CA ASP A 169 18.03 -14.97 -6.05
C ASP A 169 16.55 -15.44 -6.01
N ARG A 170 15.94 -15.55 -4.82
CA ARG A 170 14.53 -15.99 -4.64
C ARG A 170 13.55 -14.84 -4.36
N ASP A 171 14.05 -13.66 -4.01
CA ASP A 171 13.26 -12.52 -3.50
C ASP A 171 13.08 -11.38 -4.52
N GLY A 172 13.14 -11.69 -5.81
CA GLY A 172 12.89 -10.74 -6.90
C GLY A 172 11.49 -10.10 -6.86
N PRO A 173 11.25 -9.03 -7.65
CA PRO A 173 9.93 -8.46 -7.77
C PRO A 173 8.95 -9.47 -8.36
N MET A 174 7.71 -9.47 -7.89
CA MET A 174 6.66 -10.22 -8.58
C MET A 174 6.40 -9.58 -9.95
N GLU A 175 6.16 -10.39 -10.97
CA GLU A 175 5.75 -9.97 -12.31
C GLU A 175 4.37 -10.56 -12.57
N VAL A 176 3.35 -9.70 -12.59
CA VAL A 176 1.94 -10.12 -12.65
C VAL A 176 1.27 -9.54 -13.89
N VAL A 177 0.83 -10.41 -14.78
CA VAL A 177 -0.07 -10.04 -15.89
C VAL A 177 -1.50 -10.26 -15.41
N VAL A 178 -2.30 -9.21 -15.37
CA VAL A 178 -3.73 -9.27 -15.11
C VAL A 178 -4.46 -9.27 -16.44
N ALA A 179 -5.07 -10.41 -16.78
CA ALA A 179 -5.81 -10.61 -18.01
C ALA A 179 -7.29 -10.26 -17.81
N LEU A 180 -7.84 -9.42 -18.69
CA LEU A 180 -9.21 -8.93 -18.63
C LEU A 180 -9.77 -8.57 -20.02
N ALA A 181 -11.07 -8.30 -20.11
CA ALA A 181 -11.73 -8.01 -21.39
C ALA A 181 -11.30 -6.66 -22.00
N ASP A 182 -11.23 -5.60 -21.18
CA ASP A 182 -10.89 -4.24 -21.61
C ASP A 182 -9.74 -3.64 -20.77
N PRO A 183 -8.48 -3.97 -21.11
CA PRO A 183 -7.30 -3.42 -20.43
C PRO A 183 -7.19 -1.90 -20.55
N ASP A 184 -7.49 -1.36 -21.73
CA ASP A 184 -7.31 0.07 -22.04
C ASP A 184 -8.29 0.93 -21.23
N GLY A 185 -9.55 0.50 -21.12
CA GLY A 185 -10.54 1.14 -20.26
C GLY A 185 -10.21 1.10 -18.76
N GLN A 186 -9.34 0.19 -18.34
CA GLN A 186 -8.92 0.02 -16.94
C GLN A 186 -7.59 0.70 -16.59
N SER A 187 -6.90 1.27 -17.58
CA SER A 187 -5.60 1.93 -17.41
C SER A 187 -5.60 3.05 -16.35
N ALA A 188 -6.66 3.86 -16.30
CA ALA A 188 -6.81 4.94 -15.32
C ALA A 188 -6.98 4.41 -13.89
N ALA A 189 -7.85 3.39 -13.70
CA ALA A 189 -8.06 2.76 -12.40
C ALA A 189 -6.77 2.09 -11.89
N MET A 190 -6.02 1.46 -12.80
CA MET A 190 -4.73 0.85 -12.51
C MET A 190 -3.68 1.87 -12.06
N SER A 191 -3.58 2.99 -12.78
CA SER A 191 -2.69 4.10 -12.45
C SER A 191 -3.03 4.72 -11.09
N ASP A 192 -4.32 4.95 -10.83
CA ASP A 192 -4.81 5.48 -9.56
C ASP A 192 -4.50 4.54 -8.39
N GLY A 193 -4.71 3.23 -8.56
CA GLY A 193 -4.33 2.21 -7.58
C GLY A 193 -2.82 2.21 -7.32
N GLY A 194 -2.00 2.39 -8.36
CA GLY A 194 -0.54 2.47 -8.25
C GLY A 194 -0.08 3.68 -7.45
N HIS A 195 -0.60 4.87 -7.76
CA HIS A 195 -0.29 6.09 -7.01
C HIS A 195 -0.71 5.98 -5.53
N LEU A 196 -1.86 5.36 -5.24
CA LEU A 196 -2.31 5.13 -3.87
C LEU A 196 -1.41 4.11 -3.15
N ALA A 197 -0.97 3.06 -3.82
CA ALA A 197 -0.03 2.09 -3.26
C ALA A 197 1.30 2.76 -2.89
N GLU A 198 1.85 3.58 -3.78
CA GLU A 198 3.09 4.32 -3.53
C GLU A 198 2.95 5.31 -2.37
N ALA A 199 1.82 6.03 -2.27
CA ALA A 199 1.52 6.91 -1.13
C ALA A 199 1.50 6.17 0.21
N VAL A 200 0.81 5.02 0.28
CA VAL A 200 0.74 4.21 1.50
C VAL A 200 2.12 3.64 1.85
N MET A 201 2.89 3.20 0.86
CA MET A 201 4.24 2.69 1.06
C MET A 201 5.22 3.78 1.50
N LEU A 202 5.08 5.00 0.99
CA LEU A 202 5.84 6.16 1.46
C LEU A 202 5.58 6.39 2.95
N ALA A 203 4.31 6.43 3.36
CA ALA A 203 3.94 6.58 4.76
C ALA A 203 4.49 5.43 5.63
N ARG A 204 4.31 4.17 5.21
CA ARG A 204 4.87 2.99 5.91
C ARG A 204 6.38 3.05 6.02
N THR A 205 7.07 3.49 4.97
CA THR A 205 8.52 3.59 4.94
C THR A 205 8.98 4.62 5.97
N LEU A 206 8.39 5.81 5.98
CA LEU A 206 8.68 6.85 6.96
C LEU A 206 8.45 6.36 8.40
N VAL A 207 7.32 5.67 8.68
CA VAL A 207 7.04 5.11 10.02
C VAL A 207 8.01 4.01 10.42
N ASN A 208 8.49 3.21 9.46
CA ASN A 208 9.39 2.10 9.73
C ASN A 208 10.85 2.55 9.94
N GLU A 209 11.23 3.73 9.44
CA GLU A 209 12.56 4.28 9.68
C GLU A 209 12.88 4.39 11.17
N PRO A 210 14.11 4.06 11.60
CA PRO A 210 14.51 4.25 12.98
C PRO A 210 14.80 5.74 13.25
N ALA A 211 14.57 6.17 14.49
CA ALA A 211 14.68 7.58 14.90
C ALA A 211 16.10 8.17 14.69
N ASN A 212 17.14 7.34 14.76
CA ASN A 212 18.52 7.78 14.50
C ASN A 212 18.79 8.09 13.01
N VAL A 213 17.90 7.67 12.10
CA VAL A 213 17.97 7.97 10.67
C VAL A 213 16.95 9.03 10.28
N LEU A 214 15.70 8.92 10.75
CA LEU A 214 14.63 9.86 10.42
C LEU A 214 14.46 10.95 11.50
N THR A 215 15.40 11.89 11.52
CA THR A 215 15.32 13.09 12.37
C THR A 215 14.34 14.13 11.79
N PRO A 216 13.91 15.18 12.53
CA PRO A 216 13.01 16.19 11.98
C PRO A 216 13.54 16.89 10.71
N PRO A 217 14.83 17.28 10.60
CA PRO A 217 15.40 17.79 9.36
C PRO A 217 15.39 16.78 8.20
N GLU A 218 15.69 15.50 8.47
CA GLU A 218 15.71 14.48 7.42
C GLU A 218 14.30 14.16 6.92
N PHE A 219 13.31 14.12 7.82
CA PHE A 219 11.92 13.97 7.41
C PHE A 219 11.45 15.19 6.60
N ALA A 220 11.79 16.42 7.00
CA ALA A 220 11.52 17.60 6.18
C ALA A 220 12.15 17.50 4.78
N ARG A 221 13.40 17.05 4.67
CA ARG A 221 14.09 16.83 3.40
C ARG A 221 13.38 15.80 2.52
N ARG A 222 12.93 14.67 3.09
CA ARG A 222 12.19 13.63 2.36
C ARG A 222 10.82 14.11 1.91
N ALA A 223 10.09 14.85 2.76
CA ALA A 223 8.81 15.46 2.39
C ALA A 223 8.97 16.46 1.23
N SER A 224 10.09 17.20 1.19
CA SER A 224 10.44 18.11 0.09
C SER A 224 10.64 17.40 -1.26
N GLU A 225 10.81 16.08 -1.30
CA GLU A 225 10.88 15.36 -2.57
C GLU A 225 9.55 15.40 -3.35
N LEU A 226 8.43 15.71 -2.69
CA LEU A 226 7.14 15.93 -3.35
C LEU A 226 7.14 17.13 -4.30
N MET A 227 8.13 18.03 -4.23
CA MET A 227 8.34 19.08 -5.24
C MET A 227 8.46 18.51 -6.65
N LYS A 228 8.99 17.29 -6.81
CA LYS A 228 9.09 16.60 -8.11
C LYS A 228 7.72 16.32 -8.74
N LEU A 229 6.65 16.32 -7.94
CA LEU A 229 5.26 16.13 -8.37
C LEU A 229 4.51 17.46 -8.51
N GLY A 230 5.18 18.60 -8.34
CA GLY A 230 4.56 19.92 -8.40
C GLY A 230 3.91 20.39 -7.09
N VAL A 231 4.19 19.74 -5.96
CA VAL A 231 3.81 20.24 -4.63
C VAL A 231 4.75 21.40 -4.25
N GLU A 232 4.18 22.54 -3.87
CA GLU A 232 4.97 23.62 -3.27
C GLU A 232 5.32 23.24 -1.82
N VAL A 233 6.58 23.40 -1.44
CA VAL A 233 7.07 23.01 -0.11
C VAL A 233 7.76 24.18 0.56
N GLU A 234 7.27 24.53 1.74
CA GLU A 234 7.84 25.52 2.64
C GLU A 234 8.31 24.82 3.91
N VAL A 235 9.54 25.10 4.37
CA VAL A 235 10.11 24.53 5.59
C VAL A 235 10.52 25.66 6.51
N LEU A 236 9.93 25.70 7.70
CA LEU A 236 10.27 26.62 8.77
C LEU A 236 11.25 25.94 9.73
N ASP A 237 12.35 26.62 10.00
CA ASP A 237 13.27 26.27 11.07
C ASP A 237 12.84 26.91 12.40
N GLU A 238 13.63 26.66 13.46
CA GLU A 238 13.33 27.16 14.80
C GLU A 238 13.30 28.68 14.89
N LYS A 239 14.15 29.36 14.11
CA LYS A 239 14.21 30.82 14.08
C LYS A 239 12.92 31.38 13.49
N ALA A 240 12.51 30.90 12.31
CA ALA A 240 11.28 31.31 11.67
C ALA A 240 10.05 30.99 12.55
N MET A 241 10.01 29.80 13.15
CA MET A 241 8.93 29.42 14.07
C MET A 241 8.91 30.29 15.34
N SER A 242 10.07 30.72 15.84
CA SER A 242 10.17 31.61 17.00
C SER A 242 9.65 33.00 16.68
N GLU A 243 10.00 33.54 15.51
CA GLU A 243 9.49 34.83 15.01
C GLU A 243 7.97 34.82 14.84
N LEU A 244 7.40 33.67 14.43
CA LEU A 244 5.96 33.45 14.33
C LEU A 244 5.27 33.14 15.67
N GLY A 245 6.02 33.06 16.78
CA GLY A 245 5.47 32.82 18.11
C GLY A 245 5.01 31.38 18.36
N MET A 246 5.50 30.39 17.62
CA MET A 246 5.14 28.97 17.76
C MET A 246 5.78 28.27 18.98
N ARG A 247 5.76 28.93 20.15
CA ARG A 247 6.53 28.49 21.32
C ARG A 247 6.06 27.16 21.90
N ALA A 248 4.79 26.80 21.71
CA ALA A 248 4.26 25.49 22.14
C ALA A 248 4.96 24.32 21.41
N LEU A 249 5.17 24.44 20.10
CA LEU A 249 5.87 23.41 19.32
C LEU A 249 7.38 23.41 19.63
N LEU A 250 7.98 24.61 19.70
CA LEU A 250 9.40 24.77 20.04
C LEU A 250 9.72 24.25 21.45
N GLY A 251 8.81 24.43 22.40
CA GLY A 251 8.96 23.92 23.76
C GLY A 251 9.10 22.39 23.82
N VAL A 252 8.38 21.66 22.95
CA VAL A 252 8.50 20.19 22.86
C VAL A 252 9.88 19.77 22.33
N ALA A 253 10.43 20.50 21.38
CA ALA A 253 11.68 20.14 20.71
C ALA A 253 12.95 20.57 21.45
N GLN A 254 12.85 21.45 22.45
CA GLN A 254 13.99 22.13 23.05
C GLN A 254 15.03 21.20 23.72
N GLY A 255 14.65 19.96 24.03
CA GLY A 255 15.55 18.95 24.57
C GLY A 255 16.25 18.09 23.52
N SER A 256 15.93 18.26 22.23
CA SER A 256 16.59 17.54 21.13
C SER A 256 17.61 18.44 20.43
N GLU A 257 18.79 17.87 20.16
CA GLU A 257 19.83 18.50 19.36
C GLU A 257 19.51 18.49 17.84
N ALA A 258 18.53 17.70 17.39
CA ALA A 258 18.16 17.62 15.98
C ALA A 258 17.40 18.87 15.49
N GLY A 259 16.80 19.61 16.44
CA GLY A 259 16.00 20.81 16.21
C GLY A 259 14.64 20.55 15.57
N ALA A 260 13.71 21.50 15.74
CA ALA A 260 12.36 21.40 15.18
C ALA A 260 12.28 21.82 13.70
N ARG A 261 11.33 21.23 12.96
CA ARG A 261 10.92 21.70 11.63
C ARG A 261 9.40 21.77 11.53
N LEU A 262 8.88 22.78 10.85
CA LEU A 262 7.50 22.77 10.39
C LEU A 262 7.50 22.76 8.86
N VAL A 263 6.82 21.79 8.27
CA VAL A 263 6.72 21.66 6.81
C VAL A 263 5.31 22.00 6.38
N VAL A 264 5.17 22.87 5.39
CA VAL A 264 3.90 23.15 4.71
C VAL A 264 4.00 22.67 3.28
N LEU A 265 3.09 21.77 2.90
CA LEU A 265 2.95 21.17 1.58
C LEU A 265 1.69 21.76 0.92
N ARG A 266 1.79 22.38 -0.25
CA ARG A 266 0.63 22.99 -0.93
C ARG A 266 0.43 22.38 -2.32
N TRP A 267 -0.80 21.96 -2.58
CA TRP A 267 -1.27 21.54 -3.89
C TRP A 267 -2.45 22.43 -4.32
N SER A 268 -2.33 23.05 -5.48
CA SER A 268 -3.30 24.02 -6.01
C SER A 268 -3.93 23.52 -7.31
N GLY A 269 -4.56 22.34 -7.27
CA GLY A 269 -5.20 21.73 -8.44
C GLY A 269 -6.68 22.09 -8.62
N GLY A 270 -7.27 22.83 -7.67
CA GLY A 270 -8.67 23.25 -7.70
C GLY A 270 -8.87 24.63 -8.35
N ALA A 271 -10.07 25.19 -8.17
CA ALA A 271 -10.35 26.55 -8.62
C ALA A 271 -9.47 27.56 -7.85
N GLN A 272 -8.93 28.54 -8.57
CA GLN A 272 -8.13 29.60 -7.96
C GLN A 272 -8.94 30.35 -6.90
N GLY A 273 -8.36 30.55 -5.72
CA GLY A 273 -9.01 31.24 -4.60
C GLY A 273 -10.02 30.40 -3.81
N ALA A 274 -10.34 29.17 -4.24
CA ALA A 274 -11.16 28.27 -3.44
C ALA A 274 -10.40 27.83 -2.18
N ALA A 275 -11.12 27.79 -1.05
CA ALA A 275 -10.56 27.41 0.24
C ALA A 275 -9.94 26.00 0.17
N PRO A 276 -8.70 25.81 0.66
CA PRO A 276 -8.07 24.50 0.66
C PRO A 276 -8.62 23.62 1.78
N LEU A 277 -8.58 22.30 1.56
CA LEU A 277 -8.68 21.32 2.64
C LEU A 277 -7.33 21.24 3.36
N ALA A 278 -7.33 21.33 4.69
CA ALA A 278 -6.11 21.24 5.49
C ALA A 278 -5.97 19.88 6.17
N PHE A 279 -4.84 19.22 5.97
CA PHE A 279 -4.40 18.06 6.72
C PHE A 279 -3.26 18.45 7.67
N VAL A 280 -3.39 18.13 8.96
CA VAL A 280 -2.36 18.43 9.96
C VAL A 280 -1.86 17.12 10.55
N GLY A 281 -0.58 16.84 10.39
CA GLY A 281 0.06 15.61 10.83
C GLY A 281 0.97 15.83 12.03
N LYS A 282 0.70 15.11 13.13
CA LYS A 282 1.63 14.99 14.26
C LYS A 282 2.93 14.32 13.78
N GLY A 283 4.07 14.97 14.00
CA GLY A 283 5.38 14.52 13.54
C GLY A 283 6.42 14.40 14.65
N VAL A 284 6.06 13.79 15.78
CA VAL A 284 7.05 13.50 16.84
C VAL A 284 7.87 12.30 16.39
N VAL A 285 9.07 12.53 15.84
CA VAL A 285 9.88 11.46 15.21
C VAL A 285 10.40 10.44 16.20
N PHE A 286 10.54 10.86 17.47
CA PHE A 286 10.73 9.98 18.61
C PHE A 286 10.18 10.65 19.86
N ASP A 287 9.43 9.90 20.65
CA ASP A 287 8.84 10.37 21.91
C ASP A 287 9.35 9.56 23.09
N SER A 288 10.37 10.08 23.77
CA SER A 288 10.84 9.51 25.04
C SER A 288 9.93 9.86 26.23
N GLY A 289 8.99 10.81 26.05
CA GLY A 289 8.24 11.47 27.11
C GLY A 289 8.88 12.77 27.63
N GLY A 290 10.14 13.05 27.31
CA GLY A 290 10.88 14.21 27.82
C GLY A 290 11.28 14.02 29.29
N ILE A 291 11.22 15.08 30.10
CA ILE A 291 11.48 15.00 31.56
C ILE A 291 10.50 14.01 32.24
N SER A 292 9.26 13.96 31.75
CA SER A 292 8.27 12.94 32.15
C SER A 292 8.52 11.64 31.38
N ILE A 293 9.68 11.03 31.61
CA ILE A 293 10.19 9.91 30.80
C ILE A 293 9.24 8.71 30.83
N LYS A 294 9.00 8.12 29.65
CA LYS A 294 8.23 6.89 29.51
C LYS A 294 8.98 5.71 30.14
N PRO A 295 8.27 4.65 30.57
CA PRO A 295 8.89 3.38 30.89
C PRO A 295 9.66 2.82 29.68
N ALA A 296 10.70 2.02 29.94
CA ALA A 296 11.52 1.44 28.88
C ALA A 296 10.75 0.47 27.95
N ALA A 297 9.71 -0.20 28.47
CA ALA A 297 8.92 -1.14 27.69
C ALA A 297 8.21 -0.43 26.52
N SER A 298 8.43 -0.92 25.30
CA SER A 298 7.84 -0.38 24.06
C SER A 298 8.27 1.05 23.70
N MET A 299 9.30 1.59 24.33
CA MET A 299 9.84 2.91 23.96
C MET A 299 10.43 2.88 22.54
N GLU A 300 10.94 1.73 22.09
CA GLU A 300 11.43 1.49 20.74
C GLU A 300 10.35 1.71 19.65
N ASP A 301 9.08 1.48 19.98
CA ASP A 301 7.94 1.69 19.07
C ASP A 301 7.57 3.18 18.93
N MET A 302 8.09 4.06 19.79
CA MET A 302 7.80 5.50 19.77
C MET A 302 8.39 6.23 18.56
N LYS A 303 9.21 5.54 17.74
CA LYS A 303 9.51 6.01 16.37
C LYS A 303 8.26 6.18 15.51
N GLY A 304 7.16 5.49 15.85
CA GLY A 304 5.88 5.57 15.15
C GLY A 304 5.03 6.79 15.52
N ASP A 305 5.45 7.62 16.49
CA ASP A 305 4.66 8.77 16.98
C ASP A 305 4.55 9.94 15.97
N MET A 306 5.22 9.78 14.82
CA MET A 306 5.15 10.62 13.62
C MET A 306 4.27 10.05 12.50
N ALA A 307 3.53 8.96 12.75
CA ALA A 307 2.69 8.31 11.74
C ALA A 307 1.61 9.24 11.16
N GLY A 308 1.13 10.22 11.94
CA GLY A 308 0.23 11.26 11.46
C GLY A 308 0.87 12.12 10.37
N ALA A 309 2.08 12.61 10.59
CA ALA A 309 2.84 13.34 9.58
C ALA A 309 3.17 12.46 8.37
N ALA A 310 3.55 11.21 8.57
CA ALA A 310 3.80 10.27 7.47
C ALA A 310 2.55 10.04 6.61
N ALA A 311 1.38 9.90 7.24
CA ALA A 311 0.10 9.76 6.55
C ALA A 311 -0.25 11.03 5.73
N VAL A 312 0.00 12.23 6.27
CA VAL A 312 -0.19 13.48 5.53
C VAL A 312 0.78 13.58 4.35
N THR A 313 2.05 13.21 4.52
CA THR A 313 3.02 13.16 3.40
C THR A 313 2.55 12.19 2.30
N GLY A 314 2.09 10.99 2.67
CA GLY A 314 1.51 10.03 1.73
C GLY A 314 0.24 10.54 1.04
N ALA A 315 -0.66 11.19 1.78
CA ALA A 315 -1.86 11.80 1.20
C ALA A 315 -1.51 12.88 0.17
N MET A 316 -0.56 13.77 0.49
CA MET A 316 -0.09 14.80 -0.44
C MET A 316 0.59 14.19 -1.67
N TYR A 317 1.30 13.07 -1.54
CA TYR A 317 1.81 12.31 -2.69
C TYR A 317 0.66 11.85 -3.60
N ALA A 318 -0.34 11.15 -3.06
CA ALA A 318 -1.46 10.62 -3.84
C ALA A 318 -2.25 11.73 -4.54
N ILE A 319 -2.49 12.85 -3.84
CA ILE A 319 -3.18 14.04 -4.35
C ILE A 319 -2.44 14.61 -5.58
N ALA A 320 -1.12 14.81 -5.46
CA ALA A 320 -0.31 15.38 -6.52
C ALA A 320 -0.12 14.41 -7.69
N ALA A 321 0.20 13.14 -7.42
CA ALA A 321 0.43 12.10 -8.43
C ALA A 321 -0.82 11.86 -9.31
N ARG A 322 -2.01 11.91 -8.70
CA ARG A 322 -3.29 11.80 -9.42
C ARG A 322 -3.78 13.12 -10.03
N LYS A 323 -3.01 14.20 -9.87
CA LYS A 323 -3.36 15.56 -10.33
C LYS A 323 -4.77 15.96 -9.87
N ALA A 324 -5.06 15.75 -8.59
CA ALA A 324 -6.40 15.93 -8.05
C ALA A 324 -6.91 17.37 -8.29
N LYS A 325 -8.18 17.49 -8.68
CA LYS A 325 -8.84 18.78 -8.95
C LYS A 325 -9.29 19.48 -7.66
N ALA A 326 -8.38 19.65 -6.71
CA ALA A 326 -8.65 20.23 -5.39
C ALA A 326 -7.48 21.09 -4.90
N ASN A 327 -7.77 22.05 -4.03
CA ASN A 327 -6.75 22.78 -3.28
C ASN A 327 -6.55 22.08 -1.93
N VAL A 328 -5.31 21.68 -1.61
CA VAL A 328 -5.00 20.95 -0.38
C VAL A 328 -3.71 21.49 0.24
N VAL A 329 -3.72 21.64 1.57
CA VAL A 329 -2.53 21.99 2.35
C VAL A 329 -2.26 20.90 3.37
N GLY A 330 -1.03 20.37 3.38
CA GLY A 330 -0.51 19.51 4.44
C GLY A 330 0.41 20.29 5.37
N VAL A 331 0.24 20.18 6.68
CA VAL A 331 1.12 20.79 7.69
C VAL A 331 1.69 19.70 8.58
N LEU A 332 3.02 19.64 8.68
CA LEU A 332 3.74 18.64 9.47
C LEU A 332 4.51 19.35 10.58
N GLY A 333 4.12 19.12 11.84
CA GLY A 333 4.88 19.60 13.00
C GLY A 333 5.91 18.56 13.40
N LEU A 334 7.17 18.72 12.95
CA LEU A 334 8.23 17.74 13.10
C LEU A 334 9.14 18.11 14.29
N VAL A 335 9.14 17.27 15.31
CA VAL A 335 9.92 17.46 16.54
C VAL A 335 10.44 16.13 17.06
N GLU A 336 11.39 16.17 17.96
CA GLU A 336 11.83 15.01 18.73
C GLU A 336 11.75 15.38 20.22
N ASN A 337 11.02 14.59 21.02
CA ASN A 337 10.79 14.88 22.44
C ASN A 337 11.79 14.09 23.29
N MET A 338 12.81 14.78 23.80
CA MET A 338 13.95 14.19 24.50
C MET A 338 14.18 14.81 25.88
N PRO A 339 14.62 14.05 26.90
CA PRO A 339 15.13 14.62 28.13
C PRO A 339 16.49 15.27 27.86
N ASP A 340 16.67 16.48 28.39
CA ASP A 340 17.94 17.22 28.37
C ASP A 340 17.90 18.27 29.49
N GLY A 341 19.05 18.86 29.81
CA GLY A 341 19.13 20.00 30.73
C GLY A 341 18.33 21.23 30.27
N LYS A 342 18.06 21.35 28.96
CA LYS A 342 17.24 22.41 28.37
C LYS A 342 15.78 22.00 28.17
N ALA A 343 15.41 20.74 28.38
CA ALA A 343 14.08 20.21 28.06
C ALA A 343 12.95 20.89 28.85
N GLN A 344 11.74 20.85 28.28
CA GLN A 344 10.55 21.36 28.96
C GLN A 344 10.27 20.55 30.21
N ARG A 345 9.83 21.23 31.27
CA ARG A 345 9.53 20.59 32.56
C ARG A 345 8.03 20.60 32.84
N PRO A 346 7.54 19.63 33.61
CA PRO A 346 6.22 19.72 34.22
C PRO A 346 6.07 21.02 35.02
N GLY A 347 5.04 21.80 34.71
CA GLY A 347 4.77 23.10 35.35
C GLY A 347 5.29 24.32 34.59
N ASP A 348 6.06 24.15 33.51
CA ASP A 348 6.38 25.27 32.62
C ASP A 348 5.10 25.77 31.92
N ILE A 349 4.88 27.08 31.92
CA ILE A 349 3.77 27.73 31.20
C ILE A 349 4.26 28.25 29.87
N VAL A 350 3.61 27.86 28.77
CA VAL A 350 4.02 28.22 27.41
C VAL A 350 2.93 29.01 26.70
N LYS A 351 3.31 30.10 26.04
CA LYS A 351 2.40 30.90 25.20
C LYS A 351 2.37 30.33 23.77
N SER A 352 1.23 29.83 23.33
CA SER A 352 1.03 29.30 21.97
C SER A 352 1.05 30.40 20.89
N MET A 353 1.08 29.99 19.63
CA MET A 353 0.98 30.90 18.47
C MET A 353 -0.31 31.72 18.48
N SER A 354 -1.41 31.17 19.01
CA SER A 354 -2.68 31.89 19.12
C SER A 354 -2.71 32.89 20.29
N GLY A 355 -1.61 32.97 21.06
CA GLY A 355 -1.48 33.84 22.22
C GLY A 355 -2.03 33.29 23.54
N GLN A 356 -2.59 32.08 23.53
CA GLN A 356 -3.09 31.39 24.74
C GLN A 356 -1.93 30.82 25.53
N THR A 357 -2.03 30.77 26.85
CA THR A 357 -1.06 30.06 27.70
C THR A 357 -1.54 28.66 28.02
N ILE A 358 -0.62 27.70 28.00
CA ILE A 358 -0.79 26.29 28.31
C ILE A 358 0.12 25.99 29.50
#